data_AF-A0A1E7GDU3-F1
#
_entry.id   AF-A0A1E7GDU3-F1
#
_cell.length_a   1.000
_cell.length_b   1.000
_cell.length_c   1.000
_cell.angle_alpha   90.00
_cell.angle_beta   90.00
_cell.angle_gamma   90.00
#
_symmetry.space_group_name_H-M   'P 1'
#
loop_
_entity.id
_entity.type
_entity.pdbx_description
1 polymer ?
#
loop_
_entity_poly.entity_id
_entity_poly.type
_entity_poly.pdbx_seq_one_letter_code
_entity_poly.pdbx_strand_id
1 'polypeptide(L)'
;MEEGKIKNTITRSFELQDYKIDGTELSGFWADLQSKEELVVEVNYSPESKETFSPEETENLIRQVCRKCDSFEAKLPENIKCEVTFKNFEKKVYKTGQSDFKLEPKKLEELQAAYRFYVEYYV
;
A
#
# COMPACT_ATOMS: atom_id res chain seq x y z
N MET A 1 -14.54 29.67 -14.48
CA MET A 1 -13.56 28.62 -14.12
C MET A 1 -14.35 27.36 -13.99
N GLU A 2 -14.12 26.34 -14.83
CA GLU A 2 -14.76 25.04 -14.61
C GLU A 2 -14.15 24.44 -13.33
N GLU A 3 -14.90 24.54 -12.23
CA GLU A 3 -14.64 23.79 -11.02
C GLU A 3 -14.63 22.31 -11.40
N GLY A 4 -13.44 21.74 -11.49
CA GLY A 4 -13.23 20.35 -11.88
C GLY A 4 -14.02 19.45 -10.95
N LYS A 5 -15.14 18.89 -11.45
CA LYS A 5 -15.93 17.88 -10.76
C LYS A 5 -14.99 16.84 -10.15
N ILE A 6 -15.00 16.74 -8.82
CA ILE A 6 -14.36 15.65 -8.10
C ILE A 6 -14.83 14.34 -8.73
N LYS A 7 -13.91 13.59 -9.32
CA LYS A 7 -14.24 12.33 -9.99
C LYS A 7 -14.38 11.26 -8.91
N ASN A 8 -15.59 10.78 -8.69
CA ASN A 8 -15.90 9.65 -7.79
C ASN A 8 -15.59 8.30 -8.46
N THR A 9 -14.45 8.22 -9.14
CA THR A 9 -14.06 7.03 -9.89
C THR A 9 -12.55 6.93 -9.92
N ILE A 10 -12.04 5.73 -9.63
CA ILE A 10 -10.63 5.40 -9.74
C ILE A 10 -10.30 5.34 -11.23
N THR A 11 -9.72 6.42 -11.75
CA THR A 11 -9.36 6.57 -13.17
C THR A 11 -7.86 6.46 -13.41
N ARG A 12 -7.09 6.32 -12.34
CA ARG A 12 -5.63 6.18 -12.35
C ARG A 12 -5.24 5.03 -11.44
N SER A 13 -4.47 4.09 -11.97
CA SER A 13 -3.74 3.09 -11.20
C SER A 13 -2.26 3.43 -11.22
N PHE A 14 -1.51 2.84 -10.28
CA PHE A 14 -0.06 2.91 -10.24
C PHE A 14 0.53 1.68 -10.92
N GLU A 15 1.71 1.83 -11.51
CA GLU A 15 2.40 0.73 -12.17
C GLU A 15 3.22 -0.08 -11.17
N LEU A 16 3.61 -1.30 -11.53
CA LEU A 16 4.42 -2.18 -10.68
C LEU A 16 5.68 -1.47 -10.13
N GLN A 17 6.32 -0.60 -10.92
CA GLN A 17 7.50 0.15 -10.50
C GLN A 17 7.22 1.13 -9.36
N ASP A 18 6.01 1.69 -9.28
CA ASP A 18 5.62 2.60 -8.22
C ASP A 18 5.58 1.90 -6.85
N TYR A 19 5.41 0.58 -6.82
CA TYR A 19 5.40 -0.24 -5.60
C TYR A 19 6.79 -0.73 -5.20
N LYS A 20 7.82 -0.60 -6.04
CA LYS A 20 9.17 -1.08 -5.71
C LYS A 20 9.73 -0.36 -4.48
N ILE A 21 10.39 -1.13 -3.61
CA ILE A 21 11.10 -0.68 -2.42
C ILE A 21 12.55 -1.18 -2.51
N ASP A 22 13.52 -0.31 -2.21
CA ASP A 22 14.94 -0.65 -2.30
C ASP A 22 15.33 -1.77 -1.31
N GLY A 23 16.17 -2.69 -1.78
CA GLY A 23 16.57 -3.89 -1.04
C GLY A 23 15.52 -5.01 -1.06
N THR A 24 14.44 -4.84 -1.84
CA THR A 24 13.41 -5.86 -2.06
C THR A 24 13.19 -6.11 -3.55
N GLU A 25 12.89 -7.36 -3.88
CA GLU A 25 12.29 -7.73 -5.16
C GLU A 25 10.79 -7.93 -4.99
N LEU A 26 10.04 -7.76 -6.09
CA LEU A 26 8.60 -8.03 -6.10
C LEU A 26 8.38 -9.48 -6.54
N SER A 27 8.17 -10.38 -5.57
CA SER A 27 7.88 -11.80 -5.81
C SER A 27 6.43 -12.04 -6.26
N GLY A 28 5.55 -11.07 -6.06
CA GLY A 28 4.14 -11.13 -6.44
C GLY A 28 3.52 -9.75 -6.60
N PHE A 29 2.72 -9.59 -7.65
CA PHE A 29 1.97 -8.37 -7.93
C PHE A 29 0.63 -8.74 -8.57
N TRP A 30 -0.47 -8.33 -7.94
CA TRP A 30 -1.82 -8.54 -8.45
C TRP A 30 -2.65 -7.29 -8.24
N ALA A 31 -3.39 -6.86 -9.25
CA ALA A 31 -4.29 -5.71 -9.18
C ALA A 31 -5.70 -6.13 -9.57
N ASP A 32 -6.67 -5.82 -8.72
CA ASP A 32 -8.07 -6.21 -8.89
C ASP A 32 -9.00 -5.01 -8.67
N LEU A 33 -9.67 -4.59 -9.74
CA LEU A 33 -10.64 -3.50 -9.71
C LEU A 33 -12.00 -4.05 -9.27
N GLN A 34 -12.23 -4.07 -7.96
CA GLN A 34 -13.48 -4.57 -7.36
C GLN A 34 -14.70 -3.77 -7.82
N SER A 35 -14.54 -2.45 -8.01
CA SER A 35 -15.58 -1.59 -8.57
C SER A 35 -14.95 -0.33 -9.16
N LYS A 36 -15.77 0.51 -9.81
CA LYS A 36 -15.32 1.84 -10.27
C LYS A 36 -14.80 2.74 -9.12
N GLU A 37 -15.11 2.40 -7.87
CA GLU A 37 -14.80 3.17 -6.65
C GLU A 37 -13.80 2.46 -5.75
N GLU A 38 -13.37 1.24 -6.09
CA GLU A 38 -12.50 0.43 -5.25
C GLU A 38 -11.52 -0.41 -6.08
N LEU A 39 -10.23 -0.25 -5.81
CA LEU A 39 -9.13 -1.00 -6.41
C LEU A 39 -8.27 -1.60 -5.30
N VAL A 40 -7.99 -2.89 -5.38
CA VAL A 40 -7.07 -3.59 -4.48
C VAL A 40 -5.82 -3.99 -5.25
N VAL A 41 -4.65 -3.68 -4.72
CA VAL A 41 -3.35 -4.09 -5.28
C VAL A 41 -2.59 -4.87 -4.23
N GLU A 42 -2.40 -6.16 -4.48
CA GLU A 42 -1.60 -7.05 -3.66
C GLU A 42 -0.16 -7.07 -4.15
N VAL A 43 0.77 -6.89 -3.22
CA VAL A 43 2.20 -6.84 -3.49
C VAL A 43 2.91 -7.70 -2.45
N ASN A 44 3.79 -8.56 -2.94
CA ASN A 44 4.66 -9.38 -2.14
C ASN A 44 6.11 -8.90 -2.32
N TYR A 45 6.80 -8.69 -1.20
CA TYR A 45 8.19 -8.25 -1.15
C TYR A 45 9.05 -9.38 -0.58
N SER A 46 10.07 -9.80 -1.31
CA SER A 46 11.14 -10.69 -0.80
C SER A 46 12.49 -9.97 -0.77
N PRO A 47 13.45 -10.40 0.06
CA PRO A 47 14.77 -9.76 0.12
C PRO A 47 15.58 -10.08 -1.15
N GLU A 48 16.22 -9.09 -1.78
CA GLU A 48 16.95 -9.30 -3.06
C GLU A 48 18.19 -10.21 -2.94
N SER A 49 18.83 -10.26 -1.77
CA SER A 49 20.16 -10.88 -1.60
C SER A 49 20.20 -12.01 -0.57
N LYS A 50 19.06 -12.42 -0.03
CA LYS A 50 18.98 -13.43 1.04
C LYS A 50 17.58 -14.02 1.16
N GLU A 51 17.50 -15.11 1.91
CA GLU A 51 16.26 -15.88 2.05
C GLU A 51 15.20 -15.22 2.95
N THR A 52 15.62 -14.36 3.91
CA THR A 52 14.70 -13.79 4.90
C THR A 52 15.09 -12.39 5.35
N PHE A 53 14.10 -11.56 5.64
CA PHE A 53 14.25 -10.31 6.39
C PHE A 53 14.52 -10.60 7.87
N SER A 54 15.48 -9.90 8.44
CA SER A 54 15.62 -9.78 9.90
C SER A 54 14.46 -8.94 10.48
N PRO A 55 14.18 -9.02 11.79
CA PRO A 55 13.16 -8.17 12.40
C PRO A 55 13.34 -6.67 12.15
N GLU A 56 14.58 -6.17 12.16
CA GLU A 56 14.89 -4.76 11.87
C GLU A 56 14.57 -4.37 10.42
N GLU A 57 14.88 -5.24 9.46
CA GLU A 57 14.55 -5.01 8.06
C GLU A 57 13.06 -5.11 7.81
N THR A 58 12.37 -6.04 8.46
CA THR A 58 10.91 -6.12 8.45
C THR A 58 10.30 -4.82 8.97
N GLU A 59 10.81 -4.28 10.08
CA GLU A 59 10.35 -2.99 10.62
C GLU A 59 10.56 -1.84 9.64
N ASN A 60 11.75 -1.76 9.03
CA ASN A 60 12.05 -0.75 8.03
C ASN A 60 11.15 -0.90 6.79
N LEU A 61 10.93 -2.12 6.31
CA LEU A 61 10.08 -2.40 5.16
C LEU A 61 8.61 -2.02 5.43
N ILE A 62 8.08 -2.32 6.62
CA ILE A 62 6.74 -1.89 7.04
C ILE A 62 6.62 -0.36 6.98
N ARG A 63 7.62 0.38 7.50
CA ARG A 63 7.63 1.84 7.44
C ARG A 63 7.67 2.35 5.99
N GLN A 64 8.42 1.70 5.11
CA GLN A 64 8.49 2.07 3.69
C GLN A 64 7.16 1.81 2.97
N VAL A 65 6.48 0.70 3.27
CA VAL A 65 5.13 0.39 2.76
C VAL A 65 4.10 1.44 3.22
N CYS A 66 4.13 1.84 4.50
CA CYS A 66 3.29 2.94 5.00
C CYS A 66 3.56 4.25 4.24
N ARG A 67 4.83 4.62 4.06
CA ARG A 67 5.21 5.83 3.30
C ARG A 67 4.78 5.77 1.83
N LYS A 68 4.79 4.59 1.21
CA LYS A 68 4.25 4.39 -0.15
C LYS A 68 2.75 4.61 -0.17
N CYS A 69 2.02 4.05 0.79
CA CYS A 69 0.58 4.28 0.98
C CYS A 69 0.27 5.79 1.09
N ASP A 70 0.99 6.52 1.95
CA ASP A 70 0.87 7.97 2.07
C ASP A 70 1.15 8.69 0.75
N SER A 71 2.24 8.28 0.06
CA SER A 71 2.61 8.89 -1.22
C SER A 71 1.60 8.62 -2.31
N PHE A 72 0.90 7.48 -2.30
CA PHE A 72 -0.13 7.18 -3.28
C PHE A 72 -1.35 8.05 -3.05
N GLU A 73 -1.84 8.15 -1.82
CA GLU A 73 -2.97 9.02 -1.49
C GLU A 73 -2.69 10.48 -1.87
N ALA A 74 -1.49 10.99 -1.56
CA ALA A 74 -1.10 12.36 -1.90
C ALA A 74 -1.05 12.65 -3.42
N LYS A 75 -0.97 11.62 -4.27
CA LYS A 75 -0.97 11.74 -5.75
C LYS A 75 -2.35 11.56 -6.37
N LEU A 76 -3.35 11.22 -5.57
CA LEU A 76 -4.73 10.98 -6.00
C LEU A 76 -5.61 12.19 -5.65
N PRO A 77 -6.81 12.31 -6.29
CA PRO A 77 -7.85 13.21 -5.83
C PRO A 77 -8.14 13.06 -4.33
N GLU A 78 -8.46 14.17 -3.65
CA GLU A 78 -8.63 14.23 -2.19
C GLU A 78 -9.67 13.25 -1.62
N ASN A 79 -10.70 12.94 -2.42
CA ASN A 79 -11.76 12.00 -2.09
C ASN A 79 -11.37 10.53 -2.30
N ILE A 80 -10.16 10.23 -2.80
CA ILE A 80 -9.67 8.85 -2.92
C ILE A 80 -8.67 8.61 -1.81
N LYS A 81 -8.99 7.65 -0.94
CA LYS A 81 -8.15 7.24 0.18
C LYS A 81 -7.34 6.02 -0.16
N CYS A 82 -6.20 5.87 0.51
CA CYS A 82 -5.36 4.70 0.47
C CYS A 82 -5.22 4.11 1.87
N GLU A 83 -5.35 2.79 1.95
CA GLU A 83 -4.97 2.03 3.14
C GLU A 83 -4.17 0.79 2.70
N VAL A 84 -3.36 0.24 3.60
CA VAL A 84 -2.58 -0.96 3.33
C VAL A 84 -2.78 -2.00 4.43
N THR A 85 -3.11 -3.21 4.02
CA THR A 85 -3.31 -4.37 4.90
C THR A 85 -2.07 -5.25 4.89
N PHE A 86 -1.49 -5.50 6.05
CA PHE A 86 -0.34 -6.38 6.21
C PHE A 86 -0.79 -7.81 6.54
N LYS A 87 -0.81 -8.70 5.54
CA LYS A 87 -1.38 -10.05 5.68
C LYS A 87 -0.61 -10.92 6.68
N ASN A 88 0.72 -10.76 6.77
CA ASN A 88 1.55 -11.51 7.73
C ASN A 88 1.34 -11.09 9.20
N PHE A 89 0.63 -9.98 9.44
CA PHE A 89 0.45 -9.38 10.76
C PHE A 89 -1.04 -9.31 11.13
N GLU A 90 -1.71 -10.45 11.07
CA GLU A 90 -3.14 -10.59 11.45
C GLU A 90 -4.06 -9.65 10.63
N LYS A 91 -3.67 -9.33 9.40
CA LYS A 91 -4.37 -8.37 8.53
C LYS A 91 -4.53 -6.99 9.19
N LYS A 92 -3.56 -6.54 9.99
CA LYS A 92 -3.54 -5.18 10.51
C LYS A 92 -3.49 -4.17 9.36
N VAL A 93 -4.32 -3.13 9.48
CA VAL A 93 -4.52 -2.10 8.45
C VAL A 93 -3.88 -0.80 8.90
N TYR A 94 -3.05 -0.24 8.03
CA TYR A 94 -2.58 1.14 8.11
C TYR A 94 -3.43 2.02 7.21
N LYS A 95 -3.89 3.15 7.74
CA LYS A 95 -4.51 4.22 6.95
C LYS A 95 -3.54 5.39 6.84
N THR A 96 -3.54 6.07 5.69
CA THR A 96 -2.71 7.25 5.44
C THR A 96 -2.74 8.23 6.61
N GLY A 97 -1.56 8.67 7.05
CA GLY A 97 -1.43 9.66 8.13
C GLY A 97 -1.66 9.15 9.55
N GLN A 98 -1.85 7.84 9.77
CA GLN A 98 -1.99 7.28 11.11
C GLN A 98 -0.66 7.31 11.89
N SER A 99 -0.59 8.14 12.93
CA SER A 99 0.63 8.41 13.72
C SER A 99 1.15 7.22 14.54
N ASP A 100 0.26 6.38 15.06
CA ASP A 100 0.56 5.35 16.08
C ASP A 100 0.52 3.92 15.52
N PHE A 101 0.68 3.75 14.21
CA PHE A 101 0.70 2.42 13.61
C PHE A 101 2.01 1.69 13.90
N LYS A 102 1.92 0.57 14.63
CA LYS A 102 3.04 -0.29 14.95
C LYS A 102 2.66 -1.76 14.80
N LEU A 103 3.58 -2.52 14.22
CA LEU A 103 3.53 -3.97 14.11
C LEU A 103 4.74 -4.53 14.87
N GLU A 104 4.57 -5.68 15.53
CA GLU A 104 5.68 -6.36 16.19
C GLU A 104 6.59 -6.99 15.14
N PRO A 105 7.82 -6.50 14.91
CA PRO A 105 8.64 -6.98 13.82
C PRO A 105 9.10 -8.42 14.06
N LYS A 106 9.09 -9.21 13.00
CA LYS A 106 9.52 -10.62 13.05
C LYS A 106 10.30 -11.00 11.79
N LYS A 107 11.01 -12.11 11.86
CA LYS A 107 11.68 -12.70 10.70
C LYS A 107 10.62 -13.14 9.68
N LEU A 108 10.81 -12.79 8.41
CA LEU A 108 9.88 -13.12 7.32
C LEU A 108 10.66 -13.51 6.07
N GLU A 109 10.21 -14.54 5.37
CA GLU A 109 10.67 -14.84 3.99
C GLU A 109 10.11 -13.82 3.01
N GLU A 110 8.87 -13.38 3.25
CA GLU A 110 8.15 -12.46 2.38
C GLU A 110 7.22 -11.57 3.21
N LEU A 111 7.11 -10.29 2.83
CA LEU A 111 6.09 -9.39 3.32
C LEU A 111 4.96 -9.26 2.29
N GLN A 112 3.74 -9.53 2.70
CA GLN A 112 2.52 -9.49 1.89
C GLN A 112 1.68 -8.28 2.30
N ALA A 113 1.55 -7.32 1.38
CA ALA A 113 0.80 -6.09 1.57
C ALA A 113 -0.33 -5.99 0.54
N ALA A 114 -1.52 -5.61 0.97
CA ALA A 114 -2.63 -5.29 0.06
C ALA A 114 -2.99 -3.82 0.21
N TYR A 115 -2.66 -3.01 -0.79
CA TYR A 115 -3.07 -1.62 -0.90
C TYR A 115 -4.52 -1.58 -1.38
N ARG A 116 -5.36 -0.82 -0.71
CA ARG A 116 -6.75 -0.59 -1.07
C ARG A 116 -6.95 0.90 -1.34
N PHE A 117 -7.38 1.21 -2.55
CA PHE A 117 -7.77 2.55 -2.97
C PHE A 117 -9.28 2.60 -3.01
N TYR A 118 -9.89 3.57 -2.35
CA TYR A 118 -11.34 3.68 -2.30
C TYR A 118 -11.82 5.13 -2.28
N VAL A 119 -13.00 5.38 -2.85
CA VAL A 119 -13.65 6.70 -2.80
C VAL A 119 -14.29 6.90 -1.41
N GLU A 120 -13.97 8.01 -0.75
CA GLU A 120 -14.60 8.48 0.49
C GLU A 120 -15.60 9.60 0.18
N TYR A 121 -16.84 9.42 0.64
CA TYR A 121 -17.90 10.40 0.49
C TYR A 121 -18.00 11.25 1.76
N TYR A 122 -17.79 12.56 1.63
CA TYR A 122 -18.16 13.52 2.66
C TYR A 122 -19.64 13.90 2.47
N VAL A 123 -20.48 13.56 3.44
CA VAL A 123 -21.91 13.92 3.50
C VAL A 123 -22.07 15.23 4.25
#